data_AF-A0A483AN30-F1
#
_entry.id   AF-A0A483AN30-F1
#
_cell.length_a   1.000
_cell.length_b   1.000
_cell.length_c   1.000
_cell.angle_alpha   90.00
_cell.angle_beta   90.00
_cell.angle_gamma   90.00
#
_symmetry.space_group_name_H-M   'P 1'
#
loop_
_entity.id
_entity.type
_entity.pdbx_description
1 polymer ?
#
loop_
_entity_poly.entity_id
_entity_poly.type
_entity_poly.pdbx_seq_one_letter_code
_entity_poly.pdbx_strand_id
1 'polypeptide(L)'
;MKRATLFLVLMNVLGITQASIDNRYHLGFNDEEKVEFLSEMRQILSSIQQITLGIGTGNKAMIIKAAHCSGNRMARATPQSIKDKTPVSFEQIGGPTHMMFE
;
A
#
# COMPACT_ATOMS: atom_id res chain seq x y z
N MET A 1 -54.69 0.86 -12.13
CA MET A 1 -53.94 0.39 -10.93
C MET A 1 -52.54 -0.17 -11.21
N LYS A 2 -52.24 -0.80 -12.35
CA LYS A 2 -50.90 -1.38 -12.62
C LYS A 2 -49.80 -0.37 -12.98
N ARG A 3 -50.14 0.83 -13.46
CA ARG A 3 -49.16 1.88 -13.84
C ARG A 3 -48.54 2.60 -12.63
N ALA A 4 -49.30 2.77 -11.54
CA ALA A 4 -48.81 3.38 -10.32
C ALA A 4 -47.82 2.47 -9.58
N THR A 5 -48.05 1.16 -9.60
CA THR A 5 -47.14 0.16 -9.01
C THR A 5 -45.82 0.06 -9.79
N LEU A 6 -45.85 0.23 -11.12
CA LEU A 6 -44.64 0.20 -11.95
C LEU A 6 -43.74 1.44 -11.73
N PHE A 7 -44.34 2.60 -11.47
CA PHE A 7 -43.61 3.84 -11.20
C PHE A 7 -42.91 3.83 -9.83
N LEU A 8 -43.52 3.18 -8.84
CA LEU A 8 -42.98 3.08 -7.47
C LEU A 8 -41.75 2.14 -7.39
N VAL A 9 -41.69 1.10 -8.24
CA VAL A 9 -40.55 0.18 -8.33
C VAL A 9 -39.34 0.84 -9.02
N LEU A 10 -39.57 1.74 -9.99
CA LEU A 10 -38.49 2.41 -10.73
C LEU A 10 -37.75 3.48 -9.91
N MET A 11 -38.41 4.11 -8.93
CA MET A 11 -37.79 5.16 -8.09
C MET A 11 -36.89 4.63 -6.96
N ASN A 12 -36.98 3.35 -6.61
CA ASN A 12 -36.13 2.76 -5.56
C ASN A 12 -34.69 2.45 -6.03
N VAL A 13 -34.38 2.64 -7.31
CA VAL A 13 -33.05 2.34 -7.90
C VAL A 13 -32.15 3.59 -7.95
N LEU A 14 -32.67 4.77 -7.62
CA LEU A 14 -31.86 5.98 -7.45
C LEU A 14 -31.34 6.06 -6.02
N GLY A 15 -30.49 5.10 -5.64
CA GLY A 15 -29.67 5.23 -4.45
C GLY A 15 -28.72 6.41 -4.65
N ILE A 16 -29.02 7.55 -4.03
CA ILE A 16 -28.06 8.65 -3.93
C ILE A 16 -26.93 8.12 -3.05
N THR A 17 -25.85 7.65 -3.67
CA THR A 17 -24.60 7.40 -2.96
C THR A 17 -24.10 8.75 -2.48
N GLN A 18 -24.31 9.06 -1.21
CA GLN A 18 -23.63 10.17 -0.55
C GLN A 18 -22.13 9.94 -0.79
N ALA A 19 -21.49 10.84 -1.55
CA ALA A 19 -20.05 10.78 -1.71
C ALA A 19 -19.42 10.85 -0.31
N SER A 20 -18.89 9.72 0.16
CA SER A 20 -18.13 9.67 1.40
C SER A 20 -16.95 10.62 1.25
N ILE A 21 -16.79 11.53 2.21
CA ILE A 21 -15.57 12.33 2.30
C ILE A 21 -14.40 11.35 2.48
N ASP A 22 -13.39 11.46 1.61
CA ASP A 22 -12.17 10.68 1.76
C ASP A 22 -11.33 11.31 2.87
N ASN A 23 -11.30 10.65 4.02
CA ASN A 23 -10.56 11.12 5.20
C ASN A 23 -9.11 10.60 5.24
N ARG A 24 -8.62 9.98 4.16
CA ARG A 24 -7.23 9.51 4.08
C ARG A 24 -6.29 10.70 3.95
N TYR A 25 -5.10 10.58 4.55
CA TYR A 25 -4.05 11.58 4.43
C TYR A 25 -3.48 11.60 3.01
N HIS A 26 -3.53 12.75 2.35
CA HIS A 26 -2.96 12.93 1.01
C HIS A 26 -1.50 13.39 1.14
N LEU A 27 -0.57 12.57 0.63
CA LEU A 27 0.88 12.80 0.73
C LEU A 27 1.41 13.91 -0.19
N GLY A 28 0.62 14.43 -1.14
CA GLY A 28 1.07 15.49 -2.05
C GLY A 28 2.25 15.10 -2.96
N PHE A 29 2.35 13.81 -3.31
CA PHE A 29 3.36 13.34 -4.25
C PHE A 29 3.07 13.85 -5.66
N ASN A 30 4.13 14.23 -6.38
CA ASN A 30 4.08 14.35 -7.83
C ASN A 30 4.07 12.96 -8.48
N ASP A 31 3.97 12.91 -9.81
CA ASP A 31 3.89 11.63 -10.52
C ASP A 31 5.16 10.79 -10.38
N GLU A 32 6.35 11.39 -10.38
CA GLU A 32 7.61 10.66 -10.21
C GLU A 32 7.74 10.06 -8.80
N GLU A 33 7.48 10.85 -7.76
CA GLU A 33 7.50 10.42 -6.36
C GLU A 33 6.50 9.30 -6.09
N LYS A 34 5.31 9.39 -6.70
CA LYS A 34 4.29 8.35 -6.60
C LYS A 34 4.76 7.04 -7.23
N VAL A 35 5.41 7.11 -8.41
CA VAL A 35 5.96 5.92 -9.07
C VAL A 35 7.03 5.28 -8.20
N GLU A 36 7.96 6.08 -7.67
CA GLU A 36 9.05 5.60 -6.83
C GLU A 36 8.54 4.98 -5.53
N PHE A 37 7.66 5.69 -4.80
CA PHE A 37 7.07 5.18 -3.56
C PHE A 37 6.31 3.86 -3.79
N LEU A 38 5.52 3.77 -4.86
CA LEU A 38 4.80 2.54 -5.19
C LEU A 38 5.74 1.41 -5.67
N SER A 39 6.88 1.75 -6.26
CA SER A 39 7.94 0.78 -6.58
C SER A 39 8.49 0.14 -5.31
N GLU A 40 8.82 0.96 -4.31
CA GLU A 40 9.26 0.52 -2.99
C GLU A 40 8.21 -0.36 -2.29
N MET A 41 6.94 0.05 -2.29
CA MET A 41 5.85 -0.75 -1.70
C MET A 41 5.70 -2.13 -2.38
N ARG A 42 5.89 -2.20 -3.71
CA ARG A 42 5.89 -3.47 -4.45
C ARG A 42 7.11 -4.33 -4.11
N GLN A 43 8.27 -3.72 -3.85
CA GLN A 43 9.47 -4.43 -3.45
C GLN A 43 9.30 -5.09 -2.08
N ILE A 44 8.66 -4.42 -1.10
CA ILE A 44 8.32 -5.03 0.20
C ILE A 44 7.39 -6.23 0.01
N LEU A 45 6.33 -6.08 -0.77
CA LEU A 45 5.39 -7.18 -1.03
C LEU A 45 6.09 -8.38 -1.68
N SER A 46 6.97 -8.12 -2.66
CA SER A 46 7.79 -9.16 -3.30
C SER A 46 8.69 -9.87 -2.29
N SER A 47 9.37 -9.13 -1.41
CA SER A 47 10.18 -9.72 -0.34
C SER A 47 9.37 -10.65 0.56
N ILE A 48 8.17 -10.25 0.98
CA ILE A 48 7.29 -11.10 1.80
C ILE A 48 6.94 -12.39 1.05
N GLN A 49 6.51 -12.28 -0.21
CA GLN A 49 6.14 -13.44 -1.04
C GLN A 49 7.31 -14.42 -1.22
N GLN A 50 8.52 -13.89 -1.45
CA GLN A 50 9.72 -14.70 -1.63
C GLN A 50 10.18 -15.34 -0.32
N ILE A 51 10.04 -14.66 0.83
CA ILE A 51 10.28 -15.23 2.15
C ILE A 51 9.29 -16.37 2.42
N THR A 52 7.99 -16.16 2.20
CA THR A 52 6.95 -17.19 2.37
C THR A 52 7.23 -18.41 1.49
N LEU A 53 7.58 -18.20 0.23
CA LEU A 53 7.96 -19.31 -0.67
C LEU A 53 9.22 -20.03 -0.17
N GLY A 54 10.25 -19.28 0.21
CA GLY A 54 11.49 -19.84 0.75
C GLY A 54 11.26 -20.67 2.02
N ILE A 55 10.34 -20.26 2.90
CA ILE A 55 9.89 -21.04 4.05
C ILE A 55 9.23 -22.34 3.57
N GLY A 56 8.27 -22.25 2.64
CA GLY A 56 7.54 -23.40 2.11
C GLY A 56 8.42 -24.42 1.38
N THR A 57 9.55 -23.99 0.79
CA THR A 57 10.49 -24.86 0.08
C THR A 57 11.76 -25.18 0.88
N GLY A 58 11.87 -24.72 2.12
CA GLY A 58 13.09 -24.88 2.94
C GLY A 58 14.34 -24.17 2.37
N ASN A 59 14.18 -23.19 1.48
CA ASN A 59 15.28 -22.50 0.81
C ASN A 59 15.74 -21.27 1.60
N LYS A 60 16.71 -21.47 2.50
CA LYS A 60 17.26 -20.39 3.35
C LYS A 60 17.94 -19.27 2.57
N ALA A 61 18.63 -19.59 1.48
CA ALA A 61 19.32 -18.58 0.67
C ALA A 61 18.34 -17.60 0.01
N MET A 62 17.18 -18.11 -0.42
CA MET A 62 16.10 -17.30 -0.95
C MET A 62 15.52 -16.36 0.11
N ILE A 63 15.28 -16.87 1.34
CA ILE A 63 14.79 -16.05 2.47
C ILE A 63 15.75 -14.89 2.74
N ILE A 64 17.05 -15.19 2.92
CA ILE A 64 18.08 -14.18 3.23
C ILE A 64 18.15 -13.12 2.12
N LYS A 65 18.19 -13.56 0.85
CA LYS A 65 18.24 -12.63 -0.29
C LYS A 65 17.01 -11.72 -0.33
N ALA A 66 15.82 -12.27 -0.14
CA ALA A 66 14.57 -11.52 -0.16
C ALA A 66 14.47 -10.53 1.01
N ALA A 67 14.93 -10.92 2.20
CA ALA A 67 14.97 -10.05 3.38
C ALA A 67 15.88 -8.83 3.13
N HIS A 68 17.13 -9.06 2.70
CA HIS A 68 18.05 -7.97 2.38
C HIS A 68 17.53 -6.98 1.34
N CYS A 69 16.64 -7.37 0.42
CA CYS A 69 16.06 -6.44 -0.55
C CYS A 69 15.20 -5.35 0.10
N SER A 70 14.49 -5.68 1.19
CA SER A 70 13.57 -4.76 1.88
C SER A 70 14.05 -4.34 3.27
N GLY A 71 15.28 -4.69 3.64
CA GLY A 71 15.93 -4.25 4.88
C GLY A 71 16.25 -2.75 4.93
N ASN A 72 17.08 -2.33 5.90
CA ASN A 72 17.46 -0.93 6.11
C ASN A 72 18.15 -0.29 4.90
N ARG A 73 18.74 -1.07 3.99
CA ARG A 73 19.27 -0.53 2.73
C ARG A 73 18.20 0.19 1.91
N MET A 74 16.98 -0.36 1.84
CA MET A 74 15.86 0.26 1.13
C MET A 74 15.46 1.57 1.81
N ALA A 75 15.26 1.56 3.14
CA ALA A 75 14.93 2.77 3.92
C ALA A 75 15.93 3.93 3.71
N ARG A 76 17.22 3.61 3.60
CA ARG A 76 18.27 4.60 3.32
C ARG A 76 18.20 5.14 1.89
N ALA A 77 17.84 4.29 0.92
CA ALA A 77 17.75 4.63 -0.49
C ALA A 77 16.51 5.48 -0.84
N THR A 78 15.45 5.42 -0.02
CA THR A 78 14.24 6.22 -0.24
C THR A 78 14.58 7.72 -0.37
N PRO A 79 14.16 8.39 -1.46
CA PRO A 79 14.44 9.80 -1.69
C PRO A 79 13.98 10.72 -0.55
N GLN A 80 14.78 11.75 -0.26
CA GLN A 80 14.45 12.71 0.79
C GLN A 80 13.13 13.45 0.50
N SER A 81 12.84 13.77 -0.77
CA SER A 81 11.58 14.43 -1.16
C SER A 81 10.33 13.61 -0.81
N ILE A 82 10.43 12.28 -0.81
CA ILE A 82 9.37 11.37 -0.39
C ILE A 82 9.28 11.36 1.14
N LYS A 83 10.42 11.23 1.83
CA LYS A 83 10.49 11.23 3.31
C LYS A 83 9.85 12.48 3.89
N ASP A 84 10.20 13.65 3.36
CA ASP A 84 9.70 14.96 3.83
C ASP A 84 8.16 15.11 3.72
N LYS A 85 7.53 14.31 2.85
CA LYS A 85 6.08 14.31 2.60
C LYS A 85 5.33 13.20 3.34
N THR A 86 6.05 12.24 3.91
CA THR A 86 5.45 11.22 4.77
C THR A 86 5.24 11.76 6.19
N PRO A 87 4.11 11.47 6.84
CA PRO A 87 3.88 11.92 8.20
C PRO A 87 4.80 11.20 9.18
N VAL A 88 5.13 11.84 10.32
CA VAL A 88 5.97 11.24 11.37
C VAL A 88 5.47 9.87 11.84
N SER A 89 4.14 9.67 11.87
CA SER A 89 3.56 8.37 12.21
C SER A 89 3.93 7.26 11.22
N PHE A 90 4.18 7.59 9.95
CA PHE A 90 4.68 6.67 8.94
C PHE A 90 6.15 6.32 9.19
N GLU A 91 6.99 7.28 9.55
CA GLU A 91 8.40 7.03 9.88
C GLU A 91 8.55 6.12 11.11
N GLN A 92 7.71 6.35 12.13
CA GLN A 92 7.68 5.57 13.37
C GLN A 92 7.38 4.08 13.14
N ILE A 93 6.65 3.73 12.08
CA ILE A 93 6.39 2.33 11.71
C ILE A 93 7.36 1.83 10.65
N GLY A 94 7.77 2.69 9.71
CA GLY A 94 8.59 2.32 8.55
C GLY A 94 9.97 1.86 8.96
N GLY A 95 10.69 2.67 9.74
CA GLY A 95 12.05 2.34 10.20
C GLY A 95 12.12 1.00 10.92
N PRO A 96 11.30 0.77 11.98
CA PRO A 96 11.23 -0.53 12.65
C PRO A 96 10.82 -1.69 11.75
N THR A 97 9.92 -1.47 10.80
CA THR A 97 9.53 -2.53 9.85
C THR A 97 10.71 -2.98 8.99
N HIS A 98 11.52 -2.04 8.48
CA HIS A 98 12.72 -2.38 7.73
C HIS A 98 13.74 -3.19 8.53
N MET A 99 13.87 -2.93 9.84
CA MET A 99 14.75 -3.71 10.72
C MET A 99 14.29 -5.17 10.90
N MET A 100 13.02 -5.50 10.63
CA MET A 100 12.53 -6.88 10.69
C MET A 100 12.98 -7.72 9.48
N PHE A 101 13.54 -7.10 8.45
CA PHE A 101 14.03 -7.75 7.23
C PHE A 101 15.57 -7.86 7.18
N GLU A 102 16.30 -7.56 8.26
CA GLU A 102 17.76 -7.74 8.35
C GLU A 102 18.18 -8.78 9.39
#